data_AF-A0A6B2LPB6-F1
#
_entry.id   AF-A0A6B2LPB6-F1
#
_cell.length_a   1.000
_cell.length_b   1.000
_cell.length_c   1.000
_cell.angle_alpha   90.00
_cell.angle_beta   90.00
_cell.angle_gamma   90.00
#
_symmetry.space_group_name_H-M   'P 1'
#
loop_
_entity.id
_entity.type
_entity.pdbx_description
1 polymer ?
#
loop_
_entity_poly.entity_id
_entity_poly.type
_entity_poly.pdbx_seq_one_letter_code
_entity_poly.pdbx_strand_id
1 'polypeptide(L)'
;MALQAIYGSLSSPVSPVSSNFITLDQSKFTGGQNPSSLSLGTTAWAYIPSACKNNSAVCKLHVAFHGCEQSQSVVGNVFIENAGYNNWAEANNIIVLYPQTIVSMFGPENAEGCWDWWGYLDGNFANKQGPQMKFAKAMIDYMMANF
;
A
#
# COMPACT_ATOMS: atom_id res chain seq x y z
N MET A 1 7.46 3.16 18.17
CA MET A 1 6.68 3.34 16.92
C MET A 1 6.67 2.04 16.10
N ALA A 2 5.63 1.76 15.30
CA ALA A 2 5.52 0.54 14.48
C ALA A 2 6.76 0.23 13.62
N LEU A 3 7.30 1.22 12.89
CA LEU A 3 8.50 1.01 12.07
C LEU A 3 9.74 0.63 12.89
N GLN A 4 9.93 1.22 14.06
CA GLN A 4 11.05 0.88 14.96
C GLN A 4 10.94 -0.55 15.50
N ALA A 5 9.71 -1.06 15.72
CA ALA A 5 9.50 -2.44 16.15
C ALA A 5 9.93 -3.45 15.06
N ILE A 6 9.82 -3.08 13.78
CA ILE A 6 10.17 -3.93 12.63
C ILE A 6 11.65 -3.78 12.25
N TYR A 7 12.15 -2.54 12.22
CA TYR A 7 13.47 -2.22 11.66
C TYR A 7 14.55 -1.91 12.71
N GLY A 8 14.18 -1.89 14.00
CA GLY A 8 15.08 -1.54 15.10
C GLY A 8 15.29 -0.03 15.22
N SER A 9 16.53 0.36 15.56
CA SER A 9 16.91 1.76 15.70
C SER A 9 16.78 2.51 14.36
N LEU A 10 16.05 3.63 14.39
CA LEU A 10 15.83 4.52 13.24
C LEU A 10 16.32 5.93 13.56
N SER A 11 16.83 6.62 12.56
CA SER A 11 17.10 8.06 12.60
C SER A 11 15.82 8.85 12.87
N SER A 12 15.97 10.01 13.52
CA SER A 12 14.86 10.93 13.77
C SER A 12 14.13 11.31 12.48
N PRO A 13 12.80 11.43 12.51
CA PRO A 13 12.02 11.73 11.32
C PRO A 13 12.32 13.13 10.77
N VAL A 14 12.23 13.28 9.44
CA VAL A 14 12.35 14.56 8.74
C VAL A 14 11.04 14.86 8.00
N SER A 15 10.90 16.07 7.45
CA SER A 15 9.72 16.39 6.64
C SER A 15 9.72 15.60 5.33
N PRO A 16 8.60 14.98 4.92
CA PRO A 16 8.51 14.31 3.64
C PRO A 16 8.50 15.32 2.49
N VAL A 17 9.15 14.99 1.39
CA VAL A 17 9.13 15.77 0.15
C VAL A 17 7.89 15.42 -0.68
N SER A 18 7.02 16.39 -0.99
CA SER A 18 5.76 16.13 -1.69
C SER A 18 5.92 15.55 -3.11
N SER A 19 7.00 15.88 -3.82
CA SER A 19 7.30 15.31 -5.15
C SER A 19 7.89 13.88 -5.10
N ASN A 20 7.95 13.27 -3.91
CA ASN A 20 8.37 11.88 -3.72
C ASN A 20 7.18 10.91 -3.71
N PHE A 21 5.94 11.41 -3.69
CA PHE A 21 4.77 10.58 -3.91
C PHE A 21 4.62 10.26 -5.39
N ILE A 22 4.41 8.98 -5.68
CA ILE A 22 4.08 8.48 -7.02
C ILE A 22 2.80 7.67 -6.96
N THR A 23 2.13 7.56 -8.10
CA THR A 23 1.00 6.65 -8.29
C THR A 23 1.44 5.44 -9.10
N LEU A 24 0.80 4.31 -8.83
CA LEU A 24 0.96 3.06 -9.57
C LEU A 24 -0.42 2.61 -10.05
N ASP A 25 -0.50 2.17 -11.30
CA ASP A 25 -1.67 1.49 -11.82
C ASP A 25 -1.73 0.08 -11.21
N GLN A 26 -2.49 -0.06 -10.13
CA GLN A 26 -2.55 -1.30 -9.37
C GLN A 26 -3.40 -2.37 -10.07
N SER A 27 -4.16 -2.00 -11.12
CA SER A 27 -4.92 -2.97 -11.91
C SER A 27 -4.02 -4.02 -12.58
N LYS A 28 -2.74 -3.69 -12.78
CA LYS A 28 -1.73 -4.60 -13.33
C LYS A 28 -1.39 -5.76 -12.41
N PHE A 29 -1.77 -5.72 -11.14
CA PHE A 29 -1.39 -6.70 -10.11
C PHE A 29 -2.54 -7.63 -9.70
N THR A 30 -3.67 -7.61 -10.41
CA THR A 30 -4.87 -8.41 -10.09
C THR A 30 -4.89 -9.80 -10.73
N GLY A 31 -3.79 -10.22 -11.38
CA GLY A 31 -3.75 -11.48 -12.12
C GLY A 31 -4.69 -11.52 -13.33
N GLY A 32 -5.01 -10.35 -13.91
CA GLY A 32 -5.91 -10.22 -15.05
C GLY A 32 -7.40 -10.07 -14.70
N GLN A 33 -7.75 -10.07 -13.42
CA GLN A 33 -9.12 -9.80 -12.96
C GLN A 33 -9.44 -8.31 -12.99
N ASN A 34 -10.70 -7.95 -13.13
CA ASN A 34 -11.13 -6.57 -12.94
C ASN A 34 -10.89 -6.17 -11.47
N PRO A 35 -10.16 -5.07 -11.16
CA PRO A 35 -9.90 -4.64 -9.79
C PRO A 35 -11.16 -4.55 -8.91
N SER A 36 -12.27 -4.05 -9.46
CA SER A 36 -13.51 -3.90 -8.68
C SER A 36 -14.10 -5.25 -8.24
N SER A 37 -13.88 -6.33 -9.00
CA SER A 37 -14.29 -7.69 -8.60
C SER A 37 -13.52 -8.20 -7.38
N LEU A 38 -12.41 -7.55 -7.02
CA LEU A 38 -11.59 -7.81 -5.85
C LEU A 38 -11.77 -6.74 -4.77
N SER A 39 -12.75 -5.82 -4.91
CA SER A 39 -12.90 -4.62 -4.08
C SER A 39 -11.65 -3.73 -4.06
N LEU A 40 -10.89 -3.71 -5.16
CA LEU A 40 -9.66 -2.92 -5.32
C LEU A 40 -9.89 -1.70 -6.22
N GLY A 41 -9.21 -0.60 -5.89
CA GLY A 41 -9.11 0.55 -6.79
C GLY A 41 -8.20 0.27 -7.98
N THR A 42 -8.08 1.26 -8.88
CA THR A 42 -7.12 1.20 -9.99
C THR A 42 -5.79 1.87 -9.66
N THR A 43 -5.74 2.70 -8.62
CA THR A 43 -4.55 3.47 -8.25
C THR A 43 -4.06 3.09 -6.87
N ALA A 44 -2.78 2.72 -6.77
CA ALA A 44 -2.04 2.70 -5.51
C ALA A 44 -1.11 3.93 -5.42
N TRP A 45 -0.65 4.21 -4.21
CA TRP A 45 0.37 5.23 -3.97
C TRP A 45 1.65 4.60 -3.44
N ALA A 46 2.78 5.22 -3.73
CA ALA A 46 4.03 4.93 -3.04
C ALA A 46 4.76 6.23 -2.69
N TYR A 47 5.41 6.25 -1.53
CA TYR A 47 6.36 7.28 -1.14
C TYR A 47 7.77 6.75 -1.36
N ILE A 48 8.53 7.36 -2.29
CA ILE A 48 9.90 6.97 -2.61
C ILE A 48 10.86 7.99 -2.00
N PRO A 49 11.56 7.68 -0.89
CA PRO A 49 12.48 8.61 -0.26
C PRO A 49 13.48 9.21 -1.23
N SER A 50 13.96 10.43 -0.97
CA SER A 50 14.89 11.11 -1.90
C SER A 50 16.15 10.28 -2.16
N ALA A 51 16.65 9.60 -1.14
CA ALA A 51 17.81 8.70 -1.23
C ALA A 51 17.54 7.37 -1.97
N CYS A 52 16.26 6.99 -2.14
CA CYS A 52 15.87 5.81 -2.90
C CYS A 52 15.68 6.10 -4.40
N LYS A 53 15.70 7.37 -4.79
CA LYS A 53 15.60 7.75 -6.21
C LYS A 53 16.87 7.37 -6.95
N ASN A 54 16.72 6.98 -8.22
CA ASN A 54 17.80 6.65 -9.15
C ASN A 54 18.75 5.55 -8.64
N ASN A 55 18.26 4.64 -7.80
CA ASN A 55 19.04 3.55 -7.20
C ASN A 55 20.31 4.05 -6.48
N SER A 56 20.24 5.24 -5.88
CA SER A 56 21.38 5.89 -5.23
C SER A 56 21.69 5.30 -3.84
N ALA A 57 20.78 4.51 -3.27
CA ALA A 57 20.98 3.77 -2.02
C ALA A 57 20.21 2.44 -2.04
N VAL A 58 20.60 1.52 -1.15
CA VAL A 58 19.79 0.34 -0.83
C VAL A 58 18.62 0.76 0.06
N CYS A 59 17.41 0.46 -0.38
CA CYS A 59 16.18 0.82 0.33
C CYS A 59 15.40 -0.39 0.82
N LYS A 60 14.64 -0.17 1.89
CA LYS A 60 13.70 -1.15 2.45
C LYS A 60 12.31 -0.85 1.92
N LEU A 61 11.42 -1.85 1.92
CA LEU A 61 10.02 -1.68 1.55
C LEU A 61 9.11 -1.94 2.75
N HIS A 62 8.23 -0.99 3.06
CA HIS A 62 7.13 -1.16 4.01
C HIS A 62 5.80 -1.01 3.28
N VAL A 63 4.86 -1.92 3.52
CA VAL A 63 3.49 -1.80 2.99
C VAL A 63 2.58 -1.36 4.12
N ALA A 64 1.94 -0.20 3.94
CA ALA A 64 1.00 0.36 4.90
C ALA A 64 -0.43 0.21 4.36
N PHE A 65 -1.18 -0.70 4.97
CA PHE A 65 -2.58 -0.94 4.65
C PHE A 65 -3.46 0.01 5.47
N HIS A 66 -4.35 0.73 4.80
CA HIS A 66 -5.37 1.55 5.45
C HIS A 66 -6.48 0.68 6.06
N GLY A 67 -7.26 1.24 7.00
CA GLY A 67 -8.44 0.58 7.56
C GLY A 67 -9.70 0.71 6.70
N CYS A 68 -10.81 0.16 7.16
CA CYS A 68 -12.13 0.45 6.60
C CYS A 68 -12.41 1.97 6.61
N GLU A 69 -13.15 2.48 5.63
CA GLU A 69 -13.46 3.90 5.43
C GLU A 69 -12.23 4.81 5.25
N GLN A 70 -11.02 4.25 5.10
CA GLN A 70 -9.78 5.01 4.96
C GLN A 70 -9.13 4.86 3.59
N SER A 71 -9.83 4.27 2.62
CA SER A 71 -9.34 4.22 1.25
C SER A 71 -9.34 5.61 0.62
N GLN A 72 -8.57 5.76 -0.45
CA GLN A 72 -8.50 7.00 -1.21
C GLN A 72 -9.87 7.45 -1.73
N SER A 73 -10.76 6.52 -2.06
CA SER A 73 -12.12 6.84 -2.53
C SER A 73 -13.01 7.44 -1.44
N VAL A 74 -12.66 7.28 -0.15
CA VAL A 74 -13.46 7.77 0.98
C VAL A 74 -12.86 9.03 1.59
N VAL A 75 -11.56 9.02 1.90
CA VAL A 75 -10.89 10.13 2.62
C VAL A 75 -9.83 10.85 1.78
N GLY A 76 -9.74 10.57 0.49
CA GLY A 76 -8.66 11.08 -0.35
C GLY A 76 -7.30 10.63 0.14
N ASN A 77 -6.30 11.51 0.13
CA ASN A 77 -4.93 11.13 0.47
C ASN A 77 -4.62 11.14 1.98
N VAL A 78 -5.61 11.32 2.86
CA VAL A 78 -5.38 11.51 4.30
C VAL A 78 -4.55 10.36 4.91
N PHE A 79 -4.86 9.09 4.63
CA PHE A 79 -4.05 7.98 5.14
C PHE A 79 -2.64 7.98 4.54
N ILE A 80 -2.55 8.20 3.23
CA ILE A 80 -1.28 8.19 2.47
C ILE A 80 -0.33 9.26 2.99
N GLU A 81 -0.83 10.46 3.31
CA GLU A 81 -0.03 11.62 3.69
C GLU A 81 0.17 11.74 5.21
N ASN A 82 -0.84 11.38 6.01
CA ASN A 82 -0.90 11.71 7.43
C ASN A 82 -0.83 10.51 8.39
N ALA A 83 -0.72 9.27 7.91
CA ALA A 83 -0.55 8.11 8.81
C ALA A 83 0.82 8.08 9.54
N GLY A 84 1.71 9.04 9.27
CA GLY A 84 2.96 9.25 10.01
C GLY A 84 4.14 8.40 9.55
N TYR A 85 4.00 7.61 8.48
CA TYR A 85 5.09 6.79 7.94
C TYR A 85 6.10 7.61 7.14
N ASN A 86 5.66 8.57 6.33
CA ASN A 86 6.50 9.23 5.31
C ASN A 86 7.69 10.01 5.90
N ASN A 87 7.52 10.65 7.06
CA ASN A 87 8.58 11.38 7.74
C ASN A 87 9.73 10.47 8.19
N TRP A 88 9.38 9.28 8.67
CA TRP A 88 10.35 8.28 9.08
C TRP A 88 10.97 7.59 7.88
N ALA A 89 10.16 7.34 6.85
CA ALA A 89 10.59 6.78 5.58
C ALA A 89 11.68 7.64 4.90
N GLU A 90 11.46 8.95 4.82
CA GLU A 90 12.41 9.89 4.21
C GLU A 90 13.77 9.86 4.92
N ALA A 91 13.78 9.79 6.25
CA ALA A 91 15.01 9.79 7.05
C ALA A 91 15.76 8.44 7.07
N ASN A 92 15.11 7.34 6.63
CA ASN A 92 15.60 5.99 6.90
C ASN A 92 15.64 5.07 5.66
N ASN A 93 15.50 5.63 4.46
CA ASN A 93 15.54 4.88 3.19
C ASN A 93 14.51 3.75 3.15
N ILE A 94 13.30 4.03 3.61
CA ILE A 94 12.18 3.07 3.60
C ILE A 94 11.16 3.57 2.58
N ILE A 95 11.01 2.85 1.47
CA ILE A 95 9.89 3.05 0.55
C ILE A 95 8.61 2.62 1.25
N VAL A 96 7.55 3.43 1.14
CA VAL A 96 6.23 3.08 1.69
C VAL A 96 5.24 2.88 0.56
N LEU A 97 4.68 1.68 0.45
CA LEU A 97 3.64 1.34 -0.51
C LEU A 97 2.26 1.39 0.18
N TYR A 98 1.29 2.03 -0.47
CA TYR A 98 -0.09 2.22 -0.02
C TYR A 98 -1.09 1.68 -1.06
N PRO A 99 -1.30 0.35 -1.12
CA PRO A 99 -2.35 -0.23 -1.95
C PRO A 99 -3.73 0.27 -1.53
N GLN A 100 -4.68 0.34 -2.46
CA GLN A 100 -6.02 0.89 -2.20
C GLN A 100 -7.14 -0.13 -2.48
N THR A 101 -8.04 -0.31 -1.52
CA THR A 101 -9.36 -0.90 -1.78
C THR A 101 -10.34 0.18 -2.22
N ILE A 102 -11.56 -0.24 -2.59
CA ILE A 102 -12.72 0.63 -2.82
C ILE A 102 -13.94 0.07 -2.11
N VAL A 103 -14.93 0.92 -1.89
CA VAL A 103 -16.28 0.53 -1.50
C VAL A 103 -16.91 -0.31 -2.60
N SER A 104 -17.58 -1.40 -2.23
CA SER A 104 -18.30 -2.28 -3.15
C SER A 104 -19.68 -2.62 -2.59
N MET A 105 -20.73 -2.13 -3.28
CA MET A 105 -22.14 -2.30 -2.86
C MET A 105 -22.87 -3.42 -3.60
N PHE A 106 -22.39 -3.81 -4.79
CA PHE A 106 -23.11 -4.71 -5.71
C PHE A 106 -22.35 -6.01 -6.01
N GLY A 107 -21.46 -6.42 -5.10
CA GLY A 107 -20.71 -7.67 -5.19
C GLY A 107 -19.24 -7.45 -5.59
N PRO A 108 -18.27 -7.87 -4.76
CA PRO A 108 -18.44 -8.41 -3.39
C PRO A 108 -19.05 -7.36 -2.44
N GLU A 109 -19.75 -7.79 -1.38
CA GLU A 109 -20.31 -6.85 -0.40
C GLU A 109 -19.21 -6.36 0.56
N ASN A 110 -18.84 -5.09 0.41
CA ASN A 110 -17.81 -4.41 1.19
C ASN A 110 -18.10 -2.90 1.22
N ALA A 111 -19.19 -2.53 1.88
CA ALA A 111 -19.69 -1.15 1.94
C ALA A 111 -18.69 -0.16 2.56
N GLU A 112 -17.80 -0.65 3.43
CA GLU A 112 -16.80 0.17 4.12
C GLU A 112 -15.44 0.17 3.41
N GLY A 113 -15.31 -0.50 2.26
CA GLY A 113 -14.04 -0.58 1.53
C GLY A 113 -12.90 -1.18 2.36
N CYS A 114 -13.17 -2.18 3.17
CA CYS A 114 -12.16 -2.89 3.96
C CYS A 114 -11.28 -3.82 3.11
N TRP A 115 -10.13 -4.22 3.62
CA TRP A 115 -9.41 -5.41 3.15
C TRP A 115 -10.20 -6.68 3.48
N ASP A 116 -10.01 -7.75 2.71
CA ASP A 116 -10.71 -9.02 2.90
C ASP A 116 -10.15 -9.79 4.10
N TRP A 117 -10.73 -9.52 5.27
CA TRP A 117 -10.41 -10.20 6.53
C TRP A 117 -11.52 -11.14 7.03
N TRP A 118 -12.65 -11.22 6.31
CA TRP A 118 -13.77 -12.10 6.66
C TRP A 118 -14.21 -13.03 5.52
N GLY A 119 -13.51 -13.04 4.40
CA GLY A 119 -13.74 -13.97 3.28
C GLY A 119 -14.82 -13.53 2.30
N TYR A 120 -14.98 -12.23 2.07
CA TYR A 120 -15.99 -11.72 1.12
C TYR A 120 -15.63 -12.00 -0.34
N LEU A 121 -14.36 -12.29 -0.65
CA LEU A 121 -13.95 -12.75 -1.99
C LEU A 121 -13.97 -14.26 -2.07
N ASP A 122 -13.28 -14.93 -1.15
CA ASP A 122 -13.27 -16.39 -1.02
C ASP A 122 -12.77 -16.87 0.37
N GLY A 123 -12.83 -18.20 0.59
CA GLY A 123 -12.35 -18.82 1.83
C GLY A 123 -10.82 -18.87 2.01
N ASN A 124 -10.04 -18.37 1.04
CA ASN A 124 -8.57 -18.29 1.12
C ASN A 124 -8.06 -16.92 1.59
N PHE A 125 -8.96 -15.99 1.96
CA PHE A 125 -8.64 -14.60 2.33
C PHE A 125 -7.42 -14.44 3.26
N ALA A 126 -7.25 -15.33 4.25
CA ALA A 126 -6.17 -15.25 5.23
C ALA A 126 -4.86 -15.96 4.83
N ASN A 127 -4.80 -16.60 3.65
CA ASN A 127 -3.65 -17.40 3.23
C ASN A 127 -3.05 -16.92 1.89
N LYS A 128 -1.92 -17.52 1.48
CA LYS A 128 -1.18 -17.13 0.26
C LYS A 128 -1.97 -17.28 -1.04
N GLN A 129 -3.10 -17.99 -1.01
CA GLN A 129 -3.97 -18.20 -2.16
C GLN A 129 -5.06 -17.12 -2.27
N GLY A 130 -5.28 -16.32 -1.23
CA GLY A 130 -6.31 -15.28 -1.20
C GLY A 130 -6.12 -14.23 -2.30
N PRO A 131 -7.19 -13.74 -2.94
CA PRO A 131 -7.07 -12.82 -4.07
C PRO A 131 -6.33 -11.52 -3.72
N GLN A 132 -6.69 -10.87 -2.61
CA GLN A 132 -6.01 -9.65 -2.16
C GLN A 132 -4.59 -9.91 -1.64
N MET A 133 -4.32 -11.11 -1.10
CA MET A 133 -2.96 -11.51 -0.69
C MET A 133 -2.04 -11.71 -1.90
N LYS A 134 -2.52 -12.33 -2.97
CA LYS A 134 -1.80 -12.47 -4.25
C LYS A 134 -1.54 -11.10 -4.88
N PHE A 135 -2.54 -10.22 -4.87
CA PHE A 135 -2.42 -8.84 -5.33
C PHE A 135 -1.32 -8.09 -4.59
N ALA A 136 -1.36 -8.10 -3.25
CA ALA A 136 -0.35 -7.44 -2.42
C ALA A 136 1.06 -7.98 -2.70
N LYS A 137 1.20 -9.31 -2.86
CA LYS A 137 2.47 -9.94 -3.21
C LYS A 137 2.99 -9.49 -4.57
N ALA A 138 2.13 -9.39 -5.58
CA ALA A 138 2.51 -8.94 -6.92
C ALA A 138 2.98 -7.47 -6.91
N MET A 139 2.34 -6.61 -6.12
CA MET A 139 2.80 -5.23 -5.93
C MET A 139 4.17 -5.18 -5.22
N ILE A 140 4.35 -5.99 -4.16
CA ILE A 140 5.63 -6.10 -3.45
C ILE A 140 6.74 -6.52 -4.42
N ASP A 141 6.50 -7.54 -5.24
CA ASP A 141 7.48 -8.03 -6.21
C ASP A 141 7.84 -6.97 -7.24
N TYR A 142 6.85 -6.22 -7.72
CA TYR A 142 7.10 -5.10 -8.61
C TYR A 142 7.96 -4.02 -7.95
N MET A 143 7.65 -3.62 -6.72
CA MET A 143 8.43 -2.60 -6.01
C MET A 143 9.87 -3.05 -5.80
N MET A 144 10.08 -4.28 -5.33
CA MET A 144 11.41 -4.85 -5.07
C MET A 144 12.27 -5.01 -6.34
N ALA A 145 11.64 -5.07 -7.52
CA ALA A 145 12.36 -5.20 -8.79
C ALA A 145 12.67 -3.86 -9.47
N ASN A 146 12.03 -2.76 -9.05
CA ASN A 146 12.08 -1.48 -9.77
C ASN A 146 12.59 -0.30 -8.90
N PHE A 147 12.78 -0.50 -7.59
CA PHE A 147 13.28 0.49 -6.64
C PHE A 147 14.21 -0.15 -5.61
#